data_AF-Q2JP92-F1
#
_entry.id   AF-Q2JP92-F1
#
_cell.length_a   1.000
_cell.length_b   1.000
_cell.length_c   1.000
_cell.angle_alpha   90.00
_cell.angle_beta   90.00
_cell.angle_gamma   90.00
#
_symmetry.space_group_name_H-M   'P 1'
#
loop_
_entity.id
_entity.type
_entity.pdbx_description
1 polymer ?
#
loop_
_entity_poly.entity_id
_entity_poly.type
_entity_poly.pdbx_seq_one_letter_code
_entity_poly.pdbx_strand_id
1 'polypeptide(L)'
;MAYQISGNCIGCNACVDSCPTKAIVVQDGEYWINPLLCNDCEGFFPEPQCVSLCPGSAPQPYEAMKGRNRTVTARIRSSPPLFLNGHSQAFASSIVVWEACNFLSQFQSLNLQKQGDNQVCYQKSVGHNQGSLTLTLCLDGIPQSAPIDVRTACLHLIFAAYAAGLDSPWKESFVFTDSQLESYLGWDKRKDLSKMTRLHLFMTWIEQLCRIQVSIDWPDQGRVKGFSVPAGPLWRLLKMHRHFQKDEQGCNHLVGLTWAIQPGEWTRYFLNRQGCRQGQAFYQYSSLPLSLLQAVMSHWQHHEGAMRLLLWLLFKVRMGRQQRLTVPTLMRVAYGEERLQEAYLNLQERKRLVRTFESDLEVLNHYGLKPEFDPLTYPSSIQPLWARLEAVPEDADEALNFWIEDANNGGLLTAAGPRGKWGLLMQARIQRFHLPSDWHRQAVQEARSPTRESGSRQRRRAKSAPVATDSDLPGPPENPKDFPSSKALRGADISAARRQKGISQRELAQRLGRSQSWVRDVENGRLQISLNDRQRLIKALYLDPRQQQV
;
A
#
# COMPACT_ATOMS: atom_id res chain seq x y z
N MET A 1 10.62 34.53 5.55
CA MET A 1 9.60 34.12 6.54
C MET A 1 8.21 34.44 6.00
N ALA A 2 7.41 33.41 5.70
CA ALA A 2 6.05 33.57 5.19
C ALA A 2 5.14 34.45 6.09
N TYR A 3 4.03 34.95 5.53
CA TYR A 3 3.03 35.75 6.21
C TYR A 3 1.72 34.97 6.47
N GLN A 4 0.90 35.45 7.40
CA GLN A 4 -0.47 35.01 7.69
C GLN A 4 -1.44 36.19 7.76
N ILE A 5 -2.74 35.95 7.59
CA ILE A 5 -3.76 37.00 7.65
C ILE A 5 -4.45 36.95 9.01
N SER A 6 -4.35 38.05 9.75
CA SER A 6 -5.03 38.25 11.02
C SER A 6 -6.52 38.58 10.82
N GLY A 7 -7.30 38.49 11.91
CA GLY A 7 -8.72 38.84 11.93
C GLY A 7 -9.05 40.31 11.59
N ASN A 8 -8.04 41.17 11.43
CA ASN A 8 -8.20 42.57 11.02
C ASN A 8 -8.46 42.74 9.52
N CYS A 9 -8.52 41.64 8.76
CA CYS A 9 -8.76 41.68 7.32
C CYS A 9 -10.20 42.13 7.00
N ILE A 10 -10.33 43.22 6.25
CA ILE A 10 -11.63 43.78 5.80
C ILE A 10 -12.10 43.23 4.44
N GLY A 11 -11.33 42.33 3.82
CA GLY A 11 -11.70 41.70 2.54
C GLY A 11 -11.69 42.63 1.32
N CYS A 12 -10.78 43.60 1.27
CA CYS A 12 -10.68 44.57 0.16
C CYS A 12 -10.10 44.03 -1.16
N ASN A 13 -9.62 42.77 -1.19
CA ASN A 13 -8.95 42.12 -2.33
C ASN A 13 -7.65 42.74 -2.87
N ALA A 14 -7.20 43.90 -2.39
CA ALA A 14 -6.03 44.61 -2.94
C ALA A 14 -4.74 43.75 -2.99
N CYS A 15 -4.51 42.90 -2.00
CA CYS A 15 -3.31 42.06 -1.95
C CYS A 15 -3.36 40.82 -2.84
N VAL A 16 -4.55 40.37 -3.27
CA VAL A 16 -4.73 39.08 -3.99
C VAL A 16 -4.11 39.16 -5.38
N ASP A 17 -4.45 40.18 -6.14
CA ASP A 17 -3.99 40.34 -7.52
C ASP A 17 -2.50 40.72 -7.62
N SER A 18 -1.99 41.40 -6.60
CA SER A 18 -0.60 41.86 -6.55
C SER A 18 0.39 40.80 -6.06
N CYS A 19 -0.08 39.65 -5.58
CA CYS A 19 0.81 38.59 -5.10
C CYS A 19 1.44 37.81 -6.27
N PRO A 20 2.76 37.91 -6.51
CA PRO A 20 3.40 37.32 -7.68
C PRO A 20 3.35 35.79 -7.65
N THR A 21 3.42 35.19 -6.47
CA THR A 21 3.37 33.73 -6.29
C THR A 21 1.95 33.18 -6.12
N LYS A 22 0.92 34.06 -6.15
CA LYS A 22 -0.48 33.69 -5.90
C LYS A 22 -0.66 32.93 -4.57
N ALA A 23 0.14 33.26 -3.57
CA ALA A 23 0.11 32.63 -2.26
C ALA A 23 -1.15 33.00 -1.46
N ILE A 24 -1.81 34.12 -1.78
CA ILE A 24 -3.04 34.57 -1.11
C ILE A 24 -4.24 33.87 -1.73
N VAL A 25 -5.01 33.18 -0.89
CA VAL A 25 -6.17 32.40 -1.31
C VAL A 25 -7.38 32.85 -0.52
N VAL A 26 -8.50 33.02 -1.22
CA VAL A 26 -9.81 33.35 -0.64
C VAL A 26 -10.65 32.08 -0.58
N GLN A 27 -11.17 31.74 0.59
CA GLN A 27 -12.07 30.60 0.78
C GLN A 27 -13.20 30.96 1.75
N ASP A 28 -14.44 30.70 1.34
CA ASP A 28 -15.64 30.96 2.16
C ASP A 28 -15.70 32.41 2.72
N GLY A 29 -15.12 33.38 1.99
CA GLY A 29 -15.04 34.79 2.38
C GLY A 29 -13.88 35.15 3.31
N GLU A 30 -13.11 34.17 3.79
CA GLU A 30 -11.90 34.38 4.59
C GLU A 30 -10.64 34.32 3.71
N TYR A 31 -9.66 35.17 4.03
CA TYR A 31 -8.38 35.24 3.34
C TYR A 31 -7.32 34.49 4.14
N TRP A 32 -6.47 33.74 3.47
CA TRP A 32 -5.29 33.14 4.08
C TRP A 32 -4.10 33.16 3.10
N ILE A 33 -2.89 33.07 3.64
CA ILE A 33 -1.66 33.02 2.86
C ILE A 33 -1.08 31.61 2.99
N ASN A 34 -0.79 30.97 1.85
CA ASN A 34 -0.11 29.69 1.82
C ASN A 34 1.39 29.89 2.12
N PRO A 35 1.89 29.46 3.29
CA PRO A 35 3.26 29.75 3.70
C PRO A 35 4.32 29.03 2.85
N LEU A 36 3.92 28.05 2.03
CA LEU A 36 4.83 27.31 1.15
C LEU A 36 4.90 27.87 -0.27
N LEU A 37 3.92 28.68 -0.67
CA LEU A 37 3.98 29.48 -1.90
C LEU A 37 4.52 30.89 -1.64
N CYS A 38 4.40 31.37 -0.40
CA CYS A 38 4.93 32.66 0.00
C CYS A 38 6.45 32.60 0.03
N ASN A 39 7.08 33.40 -0.82
CA ASN A 39 8.53 33.62 -0.85
C ASN A 39 8.86 35.06 -0.44
N ASP A 40 7.98 35.73 0.30
CA ASP A 40 8.11 37.13 0.70
C ASP A 40 8.28 38.12 -0.47
N CYS A 41 7.77 37.75 -1.65
CA CYS A 41 7.97 38.48 -2.89
C CYS A 41 9.45 38.61 -3.31
N GLU A 42 10.34 37.77 -2.77
CA GLU A 42 11.75 37.72 -3.15
C GLU A 42 11.89 37.48 -4.66
N GLY A 43 12.73 38.28 -5.30
CA GLY A 43 12.95 38.26 -6.75
C GLY A 43 11.90 39.00 -7.59
N PHE A 44 10.84 39.54 -6.98
CA PHE A 44 9.82 40.34 -7.66
C PHE A 44 9.78 41.78 -7.16
N PHE A 45 9.80 41.99 -5.83
CA PHE A 45 9.69 43.30 -5.20
C PHE A 45 10.68 43.42 -4.02
N PRO A 46 11.10 44.65 -3.64
CA PRO A 46 11.98 44.85 -2.49
C PRO A 46 11.26 44.61 -1.15
N GLU A 47 9.93 44.70 -1.12
CA GLU A 47 9.10 44.46 0.06
C GLU A 47 7.83 43.65 -0.29
N PRO A 48 7.29 42.87 0.66
CA PRO A 48 6.06 42.09 0.46
C PRO A 48 4.85 42.97 0.13
N GLN A 49 4.35 42.85 -1.10
CA GLN A 49 3.24 43.67 -1.59
C GLN A 49 1.96 43.50 -0.76
N CYS A 50 1.75 42.34 -0.16
CA CYS A 50 0.60 42.11 0.70
C CYS A 50 0.59 43.02 1.93
N VAL A 51 1.75 43.34 2.51
CA VAL A 51 1.88 44.24 3.65
C VAL A 51 1.72 45.69 3.18
N SER A 52 2.43 46.06 2.11
CA SER A 52 2.44 47.45 1.61
C SER A 52 1.07 47.90 1.09
N LEU A 53 0.28 47.01 0.51
CA LEU A 53 -1.03 47.34 -0.07
C LEU A 53 -2.20 47.15 0.91
N CYS A 54 -1.98 46.58 2.10
CA CYS A 54 -3.08 46.27 3.01
C CYS A 54 -3.48 47.50 3.84
N PRO A 55 -4.70 48.06 3.66
CA PRO A 55 -5.14 49.24 4.41
C PRO A 55 -5.34 48.96 5.91
N GLY A 56 -5.57 47.69 6.29
CA GLY A 56 -5.80 47.27 7.67
C GLY A 56 -4.58 46.61 8.33
N SER A 57 -3.41 46.60 7.67
CA SER A 57 -2.19 45.92 8.14
C SER A 57 -2.44 44.49 8.65
N ALA A 58 -3.36 43.78 7.98
CA ALA A 58 -3.80 42.45 8.39
C ALA A 58 -2.75 41.34 8.18
N PRO A 59 -1.89 41.39 7.13
CA PRO A 59 -0.79 40.44 6.98
C PRO A 59 0.27 40.62 8.07
N GLN A 60 0.55 39.56 8.81
CA GLN A 60 1.55 39.50 9.87
C GLN A 60 2.54 38.35 9.61
N PRO A 61 3.78 38.40 10.12
CA PRO A 61 4.71 37.29 10.02
C PRO A 61 4.08 35.98 10.53
N TYR A 62 4.29 34.88 9.80
CA TYR A 62 3.76 33.57 10.17
C TYR A 62 4.50 33.01 11.38
N GLU A 63 3.78 32.79 12.47
CA GLU A 63 4.28 32.09 13.65
C GLU A 63 3.63 30.72 13.76
N ALA A 64 4.42 29.65 13.80
CA ALA A 64 3.87 28.30 13.94
C ALA A 64 3.19 28.14 15.31
N MET A 65 1.92 27.74 15.30
CA MET A 65 1.16 27.51 16.53
C MET A 65 1.83 26.42 17.41
N LYS A 66 2.12 26.75 18.67
CA LYS A 66 2.72 25.83 19.64
C LYS A 66 1.63 25.01 20.34
N GLY A 67 1.61 23.68 20.18
CA GLY A 67 0.70 22.78 20.91
C GLY A 67 0.18 21.59 20.11
N ARG A 68 -0.58 20.69 20.78
CA ARG A 68 -1.33 19.61 20.11
C ARG A 68 -2.68 20.14 19.65
N ASN A 69 -2.80 20.44 18.36
CA ASN A 69 -4.02 20.99 17.79
C ASN A 69 -5.04 19.89 17.53
N ARG A 70 -6.24 20.01 18.14
CA ARG A 70 -7.40 19.17 17.82
C ARG A 70 -8.18 19.84 16.70
N THR A 71 -8.45 19.13 15.61
CA THR A 71 -9.35 19.59 14.54
C THR A 71 -10.77 19.67 15.09
N VAL A 72 -11.16 20.83 15.61
CA VAL A 72 -12.49 21.08 16.19
C VAL A 72 -13.18 22.12 15.33
N THR A 73 -13.68 21.76 14.14
CA THR A 73 -14.86 22.43 13.54
C THR A 73 -15.33 21.78 12.24
N ALA A 74 -16.66 21.69 12.12
CA ALA A 74 -17.49 21.13 11.04
C ALA A 74 -17.23 19.65 10.68
N ARG A 75 -18.12 18.78 11.19
CA ARG A 75 -18.16 17.33 10.90
C ARG A 75 -18.62 17.08 9.45
N ILE A 76 -17.78 17.38 8.47
CA ILE A 76 -17.95 16.74 7.16
C ILE A 76 -17.75 15.24 7.42
N ARG A 77 -18.81 14.45 7.29
CA ARG A 77 -18.76 13.02 7.54
C ARG A 77 -17.87 12.38 6.48
N SER A 78 -16.68 11.93 6.88
CA SER A 78 -15.82 11.15 6.00
C SER A 78 -16.44 9.79 5.71
N SER A 79 -16.06 9.24 4.56
CA SER A 79 -16.28 7.85 4.23
C SER A 79 -15.61 6.94 5.27
N PRO A 80 -16.14 5.71 5.48
CA PRO A 80 -15.55 4.75 6.40
C PRO A 80 -14.04 4.58 6.14
N PRO A 81 -13.21 4.48 7.19
CA PRO A 81 -11.78 4.31 7.00
C PRO A 81 -11.50 2.98 6.29
N LEU A 82 -10.51 3.00 5.40
CA LEU A 82 -9.99 1.82 4.74
C LEU A 82 -9.09 1.03 5.71
N PHE A 83 -8.79 -0.22 5.37
CA PHE A 83 -7.88 -1.08 6.14
C PHE A 83 -8.34 -1.33 7.58
N LEU A 84 -9.65 -1.55 7.79
CA LEU A 84 -10.22 -1.87 9.11
C LEU A 84 -9.62 -3.13 9.76
N ASN A 85 -9.09 -4.05 8.95
CA ASN A 85 -8.36 -5.23 9.39
C ASN A 85 -6.88 -4.94 9.75
N GLY A 86 -6.39 -3.72 9.54
CA GLY A 86 -5.00 -3.31 9.76
C GLY A 86 -3.98 -3.81 8.72
N HIS A 87 -4.42 -4.54 7.69
CA HIS A 87 -3.50 -5.24 6.78
C HIS A 87 -3.79 -4.95 5.30
N SER A 88 -5.04 -5.05 4.87
CA SER A 88 -5.38 -4.95 3.45
C SER A 88 -6.82 -4.52 3.18
N GLN A 89 -7.07 -3.96 2.00
CA GLN A 89 -8.36 -3.43 1.59
C GLN A 89 -8.70 -3.87 0.17
N ALA A 90 -9.97 -4.16 -0.12
CA ALA A 90 -10.38 -4.38 -1.50
C ALA A 90 -10.26 -3.09 -2.34
N PHE A 91 -9.66 -3.16 -3.53
CA PHE A 91 -9.54 -2.03 -4.44
C PHE A 91 -9.83 -2.42 -5.89
N ALA A 92 -10.25 -1.44 -6.70
CA ALA A 92 -10.50 -1.63 -8.12
C ALA A 92 -9.17 -1.79 -8.88
N SER A 93 -8.95 -2.94 -9.50
CA SER A 93 -7.70 -3.28 -10.20
C SER A 93 -7.91 -3.34 -11.72
N SER A 94 -8.75 -2.46 -12.26
CA SER A 94 -9.05 -2.43 -13.70
C SER A 94 -7.83 -1.98 -14.50
N ILE A 95 -7.87 -2.17 -15.83
CA ILE A 95 -6.80 -1.70 -16.72
C ILE A 95 -6.59 -0.18 -16.61
N VAL A 96 -7.65 0.60 -16.40
CA VAL A 96 -7.55 2.06 -16.23
C VAL A 96 -6.74 2.41 -14.98
N VAL A 97 -7.01 1.73 -13.86
CA VAL A 97 -6.26 1.93 -12.61
C VAL A 97 -4.81 1.45 -12.76
N TRP A 98 -4.61 0.32 -13.45
CA TRP A 98 -3.26 -0.20 -13.68
C TRP A 98 -2.42 0.77 -14.54
N GLU A 99 -2.95 1.22 -15.68
CA GLU A 99 -2.22 2.10 -16.57
C GLU A 99 -2.03 3.50 -15.97
N ALA A 100 -2.98 4.01 -15.18
CA ALA A 100 -2.79 5.24 -14.41
C ALA A 100 -1.73 5.07 -13.32
N CYS A 101 -1.65 3.91 -12.66
CA CYS A 101 -0.57 3.62 -11.71
C CYS A 101 0.80 3.55 -12.40
N ASN A 102 0.89 2.95 -13.61
CA ASN A 102 2.12 2.95 -14.41
C ASN A 102 2.49 4.38 -14.83
N PHE A 103 1.53 5.16 -15.33
CA PHE A 103 1.71 6.55 -15.72
C PHE A 103 2.27 7.40 -14.59
N LEU A 104 1.70 7.31 -13.39
CA LEU A 104 2.14 8.04 -12.21
C LEU A 104 3.51 7.59 -11.71
N SER A 105 3.78 6.28 -11.72
CA SER A 105 5.03 5.74 -11.13
C SER A 105 6.23 5.78 -12.06
N GLN A 106 6.01 5.80 -13.37
CA GLN A 106 7.05 5.78 -14.40
C GLN A 106 7.10 7.07 -15.21
N PHE A 107 6.40 8.14 -14.79
CA PHE A 107 6.19 9.36 -15.58
C PHE A 107 7.46 9.90 -16.26
N GLN A 108 8.57 9.97 -15.52
CA GLN A 108 9.86 10.46 -16.04
C GLN A 108 10.54 9.54 -17.05
N SER A 109 10.23 8.24 -17.00
CA SER A 109 10.83 7.20 -17.85
C SER A 109 9.92 6.75 -18.99
N LEU A 110 8.69 7.28 -19.07
CA LEU A 110 7.75 6.97 -20.13
C LEU A 110 8.01 7.86 -21.34
N ASN A 111 7.86 7.28 -22.53
CA ASN A 111 7.86 8.02 -23.78
C ASN A 111 6.54 8.79 -23.93
N LEU A 112 6.45 9.96 -23.30
CA LEU A 112 5.29 10.83 -23.34
C LEU A 112 5.24 11.59 -24.67
N GLN A 113 4.09 11.57 -25.32
CA GLN A 113 3.84 12.38 -26.51
C GLN A 113 3.39 13.78 -26.08
N LYS A 114 3.97 14.82 -26.65
CA LYS A 114 3.54 16.20 -26.41
C LYS A 114 2.35 16.52 -27.31
N GLN A 115 1.24 16.93 -26.72
CA GLN A 115 0.02 17.30 -27.44
C GLN A 115 -0.20 18.81 -27.26
N GLY A 116 0.44 19.61 -28.12
CA GLY A 116 0.51 21.07 -27.96
C GLY A 116 1.47 21.52 -26.86
N ASP A 117 1.41 22.80 -26.48
CA ASP A 117 2.40 23.41 -25.57
C ASP A 117 2.23 22.99 -24.09
N ASN A 118 1.01 22.63 -23.68
CA ASN A 118 0.66 22.43 -22.26
C ASN A 118 0.06 21.05 -21.92
N GLN A 119 0.16 20.05 -22.80
CA GLN A 119 -0.32 18.70 -22.49
C GLN A 119 0.67 17.62 -22.87
N VAL A 120 0.77 16.61 -22.00
CA VAL A 120 1.52 15.38 -22.26
C VAL A 120 0.58 14.19 -22.18
N CYS A 121 0.68 13.28 -23.14
CA CYS A 121 -0.17 12.11 -23.22
C CYS A 121 0.63 10.81 -23.25
N TYR A 122 0.04 9.80 -22.63
CA TYR A 122 0.47 8.41 -22.64
C TYR A 122 -0.67 7.58 -23.23
N GLN A 123 -0.38 6.84 -24.31
CA GLN A 123 -1.36 6.01 -25.00
C GLN A 123 -0.98 4.54 -24.93
N LYS A 124 -1.97 3.71 -24.60
CA LYS A 124 -1.88 2.25 -24.58
C LYS A 124 -2.85 1.67 -25.59
N SER A 125 -2.33 0.90 -26.54
CA SER A 125 -3.20 0.16 -27.48
C SER A 125 -3.91 -1.01 -26.80
N VAL A 126 -5.17 -1.22 -27.17
CA VAL A 126 -6.04 -2.29 -26.67
C VAL A 126 -6.43 -3.21 -27.83
N GLY A 127 -6.49 -4.52 -27.56
CA GLY A 127 -7.00 -5.55 -28.49
C GLY A 127 -6.36 -5.53 -29.88
N HIS A 128 -5.12 -6.00 -30.03
CA HIS A 128 -4.41 -6.02 -31.33
C HIS A 128 -4.46 -4.68 -32.10
N ASN A 129 -4.35 -3.54 -31.39
CA ASN A 129 -4.47 -2.17 -31.93
C ASN A 129 -5.88 -1.78 -32.46
N GLN A 130 -6.94 -2.45 -32.04
CA GLN A 130 -8.32 -2.12 -32.42
C GLN A 130 -8.96 -1.02 -31.56
N GLY A 131 -8.30 -0.61 -30.48
CA GLY A 131 -8.70 0.54 -29.67
C GLY A 131 -7.54 1.09 -28.85
N SER A 132 -7.82 2.08 -28.00
CA SER A 132 -6.79 2.71 -27.19
C SER A 132 -7.29 3.26 -25.86
N LEU A 133 -6.39 3.33 -24.89
CA LEU A 133 -6.57 4.02 -23.63
C LEU A 133 -5.53 5.13 -23.57
N THR A 134 -5.97 6.37 -23.44
CA THR A 134 -5.09 7.55 -23.40
C THR A 134 -5.24 8.25 -22.06
N LEU A 135 -4.12 8.48 -21.40
CA LEU A 135 -4.01 9.32 -20.21
C LEU A 135 -3.31 10.63 -20.58
N THR A 136 -3.95 11.75 -20.27
CA THR A 136 -3.42 13.08 -20.59
C THR A 136 -3.27 13.88 -19.31
N LEU A 137 -2.09 14.44 -19.07
CA LEU A 137 -1.86 15.40 -18.00
C LEU A 137 -1.86 16.82 -18.58
N CYS A 138 -2.69 17.69 -18.01
CA CYS A 138 -2.63 19.12 -18.28
C CYS A 138 -1.55 19.79 -17.42
N LEU A 139 -0.62 20.48 -18.07
CA LEU A 139 0.52 21.18 -17.47
C LEU A 139 0.25 22.67 -17.20
N ASP A 140 -0.97 23.17 -17.44
CA ASP A 140 -1.32 24.58 -17.19
C ASP A 140 -0.94 25.01 -15.77
N GLY A 141 -0.02 25.98 -15.66
CA GLY A 141 0.47 26.51 -14.38
C GLY A 141 1.43 25.59 -13.60
N ILE A 142 1.86 24.47 -14.18
CA ILE A 142 2.96 23.64 -13.66
C ILE A 142 4.20 23.99 -14.50
N PRO A 143 5.36 24.31 -13.90
CA PRO A 143 6.59 24.36 -14.69
C PRO A 143 6.78 23.00 -15.36
N GLN A 144 7.06 22.98 -16.67
CA GLN A 144 7.14 21.76 -17.51
C GLN A 144 8.07 20.67 -16.96
N SER A 145 8.91 21.00 -15.97
CA SER A 145 9.86 20.14 -15.28
C SER A 145 9.41 19.57 -13.94
N ALA A 146 8.25 19.96 -13.37
CA ALA A 146 7.86 19.45 -12.05
C ALA A 146 7.45 17.97 -12.17
N PRO A 147 8.24 17.04 -11.63
CA PRO A 147 7.98 15.63 -11.83
C PRO A 147 6.73 15.19 -11.07
N ILE A 148 5.93 14.30 -11.67
CA ILE A 148 4.92 13.57 -10.90
C ILE A 148 5.67 12.71 -9.89
N ASP A 149 5.32 12.89 -8.63
CA ASP A 149 5.86 12.10 -7.52
C ASP A 149 5.32 10.66 -7.59
N VAL A 150 6.21 9.66 -7.49
CA VAL A 150 5.80 8.24 -7.45
C VAL A 150 4.79 7.97 -6.32
N ARG A 151 4.84 8.76 -5.25
CA ARG A 151 3.92 8.69 -4.11
C ARG A 151 2.48 9.01 -4.49
N THR A 152 2.26 9.81 -5.54
CA THR A 152 0.92 10.08 -6.11
C THR A 152 0.26 8.78 -6.61
N ALA A 153 1.02 7.76 -7.01
CA ALA A 153 0.48 6.45 -7.34
C ALA A 153 -0.19 5.77 -6.13
N CYS A 154 0.34 5.93 -4.92
CA CYS A 154 -0.28 5.40 -3.70
C CYS A 154 -1.63 6.07 -3.42
N LEU A 155 -1.71 7.38 -3.62
CA LEU A 155 -2.96 8.13 -3.49
C LEU A 155 -4.00 7.67 -4.52
N HIS A 156 -3.57 7.41 -5.76
CA HIS A 156 -4.42 6.82 -6.79
C HIS A 156 -4.97 5.44 -6.38
N LEU A 157 -4.14 4.57 -5.79
CA LEU A 157 -4.59 3.27 -5.28
C LEU A 157 -5.59 3.40 -4.12
N ILE A 158 -5.40 4.38 -3.23
CA ILE A 158 -6.35 4.71 -2.16
C ILE A 158 -7.69 5.15 -2.76
N PHE A 159 -7.69 5.99 -3.81
CA PHE A 159 -8.91 6.41 -4.49
C PHE A 159 -9.61 5.22 -5.17
N ALA A 160 -8.84 4.32 -5.78
CA ALA A 160 -9.38 3.08 -6.34
C ALA A 160 -9.95 2.14 -5.27
N ALA A 161 -9.45 2.19 -4.03
CA ALA A 161 -9.98 1.45 -2.89
C ALA A 161 -11.29 2.06 -2.35
N TYR A 162 -11.40 3.39 -2.29
CA TYR A 162 -12.68 4.04 -1.97
C TYR A 162 -13.73 3.80 -3.06
N ALA A 163 -13.36 3.98 -4.33
CA ALA A 163 -14.26 3.73 -5.46
C ALA A 163 -14.73 2.28 -5.52
N ALA A 164 -13.96 1.34 -4.97
CA ALA A 164 -14.37 -0.05 -4.86
C ALA A 164 -15.53 -0.31 -3.91
N GLY A 165 -15.70 0.56 -2.91
CA GLY A 165 -16.78 0.48 -1.93
C GLY A 165 -18.10 1.13 -2.37
N LEU A 166 -18.12 1.78 -3.53
CA LEU A 166 -19.31 2.47 -4.05
C LEU A 166 -20.13 1.54 -4.97
N ASP A 167 -21.45 1.71 -4.97
CA ASP A 167 -22.35 0.90 -5.81
C ASP A 167 -22.37 1.40 -7.27
N SER A 168 -22.36 2.71 -7.46
CA SER A 168 -22.32 3.42 -8.74
C SER A 168 -21.23 4.51 -8.74
N PRO A 169 -19.95 4.13 -8.85
CA PRO A 169 -18.83 5.06 -8.66
C PRO A 169 -18.85 6.30 -9.57
N TRP A 170 -19.45 6.23 -10.77
CA TRP A 170 -19.53 7.37 -11.70
C TRP A 170 -20.55 8.45 -11.27
N LYS A 171 -21.49 8.11 -10.38
CA LYS A 171 -22.53 9.03 -9.86
C LYS A 171 -22.26 9.50 -8.44
N GLU A 172 -21.46 8.74 -7.69
CA GLU A 172 -21.21 8.95 -6.28
C GLU A 172 -19.88 9.66 -6.02
N SER A 173 -19.68 10.13 -4.79
CA SER A 173 -18.40 10.66 -4.34
C SER A 173 -18.03 10.04 -3.00
N PHE A 174 -16.73 10.06 -2.70
CA PHE A 174 -16.21 9.66 -1.40
C PHE A 174 -15.45 10.81 -0.76
N VAL A 175 -15.43 10.84 0.56
CA VAL A 175 -14.86 11.93 1.36
C VAL A 175 -13.81 11.36 2.30
N PHE A 176 -12.64 11.98 2.37
CA PHE A 176 -11.58 11.57 3.29
C PHE A 176 -10.85 12.76 3.89
N THR A 177 -10.18 12.54 5.01
CA THR A 177 -9.43 13.56 5.74
C THR A 177 -7.92 13.36 5.65
N ASP A 178 -7.16 14.39 5.97
CA ASP A 178 -5.69 14.32 6.09
C ASP A 178 -5.27 13.23 7.07
N SER A 179 -5.96 13.10 8.21
CA SER A 179 -5.63 12.11 9.23
C SER A 179 -5.81 10.66 8.74
N GLN A 180 -6.79 10.42 7.86
CA GLN A 180 -6.95 9.11 7.21
C GLN A 180 -5.78 8.82 6.27
N LEU A 181 -5.37 9.79 5.44
CA LEU A 181 -4.21 9.63 4.56
C LEU A 181 -2.92 9.43 5.35
N GLU A 182 -2.70 10.20 6.43
CA GLU A 182 -1.53 10.03 7.29
C GLU A 182 -1.44 8.61 7.85
N SER A 183 -2.56 8.04 8.28
CA SER A 183 -2.62 6.66 8.78
C SER A 183 -2.32 5.64 7.68
N TYR A 184 -2.90 5.79 6.49
CA TYR A 184 -2.68 4.84 5.38
C TYR A 184 -1.24 4.88 4.86
N LEU A 185 -0.62 6.06 4.84
CA LEU A 185 0.71 6.30 4.32
C LEU A 185 1.82 6.12 5.38
N GLY A 186 1.45 5.85 6.64
CA GLY A 186 2.39 5.66 7.75
C GLY A 186 3.12 6.95 8.19
N TRP A 187 2.50 8.11 7.95
CA TRP A 187 3.06 9.42 8.28
C TRP A 187 2.75 9.88 9.70
N ASP A 188 1.87 9.16 10.39
CA ASP A 188 1.63 9.28 11.83
C ASP A 188 2.90 8.99 12.65
N LYS A 189 3.76 8.09 12.15
CA LYS A 189 5.01 7.69 12.81
C LYS A 189 6.21 8.58 12.45
N ARG A 190 6.10 9.38 11.40
CA ARG A 190 7.17 10.25 10.90
C ARG A 190 7.23 11.54 11.70
N LYS A 191 8.45 11.93 12.10
CA LYS A 191 8.73 13.17 12.86
C LYS A 191 9.53 14.20 12.08
N ASP A 192 9.98 13.85 10.88
CA ASP A 192 10.83 14.67 10.03
C ASP A 192 10.04 15.75 9.25
N LEU A 193 8.73 15.56 9.07
CA LEU A 193 7.87 16.49 8.35
C LEU A 193 6.95 17.25 9.30
N SER A 194 6.89 18.58 9.15
CA SER A 194 5.91 19.40 9.85
C SER A 194 4.48 19.07 9.37
N LYS A 195 3.47 19.31 10.21
CA LYS A 195 2.06 19.14 9.81
C LYS A 195 1.71 19.98 8.59
N MET A 196 2.15 21.23 8.54
CA MET A 196 1.92 22.12 7.39
C MET A 196 2.51 21.55 6.09
N THR A 197 3.74 21.05 6.15
CA THR A 197 4.40 20.41 5.00
C THR A 197 3.61 19.19 4.52
N ARG A 198 3.13 18.33 5.44
CA ARG A 198 2.31 17.16 5.09
C ARG A 198 1.00 17.56 4.40
N LEU A 199 0.28 18.55 4.95
CA LEU A 199 -0.97 19.07 4.37
C LEU A 199 -0.76 19.60 2.95
N HIS A 200 0.31 20.36 2.73
CA HIS A 200 0.62 20.89 1.41
C HIS A 200 0.99 19.81 0.41
N LEU A 201 1.80 18.81 0.80
CA LEU A 201 2.10 17.67 -0.06
C LEU A 201 0.82 16.97 -0.51
N PHE A 202 -0.15 16.75 0.40
CA PHE A 202 -1.44 16.19 0.04
C PHE A 202 -2.23 17.06 -0.94
N MET A 203 -2.25 18.38 -0.74
CA MET A 203 -2.89 19.30 -1.69
C MET A 203 -2.26 19.16 -3.08
N THR A 204 -0.93 19.25 -3.17
CA THR A 204 -0.21 19.13 -4.44
C THR A 204 -0.49 17.80 -5.14
N TRP A 205 -0.44 16.67 -4.42
CA TRP A 205 -0.66 15.36 -5.03
C TRP A 205 -2.11 15.13 -5.47
N ILE A 206 -3.08 15.59 -4.68
CA ILE A 206 -4.51 15.46 -5.04
C ILE A 206 -4.80 16.33 -6.26
N GLU A 207 -4.30 17.56 -6.29
CA GLU A 207 -4.44 18.45 -7.45
C GLU A 207 -3.79 17.86 -8.70
N GLN A 208 -2.56 17.34 -8.60
CA GLN A 208 -1.88 16.66 -9.70
C GLN A 208 -2.69 15.45 -10.21
N LEU A 209 -3.17 14.61 -9.30
CA LEU A 209 -3.95 13.42 -9.64
C LEU A 209 -5.29 13.77 -10.32
N CYS A 210 -5.93 14.87 -9.92
CA CYS A 210 -7.19 15.32 -10.49
C CYS A 210 -7.04 16.09 -11.82
N ARG A 211 -5.81 16.47 -12.21
CA ARG A 211 -5.49 17.05 -13.53
C ARG A 211 -5.33 16.00 -14.63
N ILE A 212 -5.27 14.73 -14.26
CA ILE A 212 -5.17 13.62 -15.22
C ILE A 212 -6.54 13.37 -15.83
N GLN A 213 -6.58 13.42 -17.16
CA GLN A 213 -7.73 13.02 -17.96
C GLN A 213 -7.51 11.62 -18.53
N VAL A 214 -8.61 10.92 -18.76
CA VAL A 214 -8.65 9.62 -19.42
C VAL A 214 -9.63 9.70 -20.60
N SER A 215 -9.20 9.17 -21.74
CA SER A 215 -10.02 8.92 -22.91
C SER A 215 -9.87 7.45 -23.28
N ILE A 216 -10.97 6.79 -23.64
CA ILE A 216 -10.97 5.35 -23.90
C ILE A 216 -11.74 5.09 -25.19
N ASP A 217 -11.12 4.34 -26.08
CA ASP A 217 -11.76 3.70 -27.20
C ASP A 217 -11.59 2.19 -27.06
N TRP A 218 -12.66 1.51 -26.66
CA TRP A 218 -12.62 0.11 -26.27
C TRP A 218 -13.30 -0.76 -27.33
N PRO A 219 -12.59 -1.72 -27.96
CA PRO A 219 -13.18 -2.60 -28.95
C PRO A 219 -14.07 -3.67 -28.29
N ASP A 220 -14.84 -4.40 -29.10
CA ASP A 220 -15.60 -5.56 -28.64
C ASP A 220 -14.67 -6.58 -27.94
N GLN A 221 -15.00 -6.98 -26.71
CA GLN A 221 -14.23 -7.97 -25.96
C GLN A 221 -15.14 -8.92 -25.18
N GLY A 222 -15.16 -10.18 -25.63
CA GLY A 222 -15.94 -11.23 -25.00
C GLY A 222 -17.43 -10.91 -25.04
N ARG A 223 -18.05 -10.71 -23.86
CA ARG A 223 -19.47 -10.36 -23.74
C ARG A 223 -19.75 -8.86 -23.77
N VAL A 224 -18.72 -8.04 -23.55
CA VAL A 224 -18.85 -6.58 -23.48
C VAL A 224 -18.68 -6.01 -24.88
N LYS A 225 -19.72 -5.32 -25.36
CA LYS A 225 -19.67 -4.56 -26.61
C LYS A 225 -18.70 -3.38 -26.50
N GLY A 226 -18.13 -2.98 -27.62
CA GLY A 226 -17.26 -1.83 -27.74
C GLY A 226 -17.95 -0.56 -27.29
N PHE A 227 -17.18 0.32 -26.68
CA PHE A 227 -17.64 1.59 -26.15
C PHE A 227 -16.52 2.62 -26.21
N SER A 228 -16.90 3.89 -26.25
CA SER A 228 -15.95 4.99 -26.17
C SER A 228 -16.31 5.90 -25.01
N VAL A 229 -15.30 6.33 -24.26
CA VAL A 229 -15.39 7.30 -23.18
C VAL A 229 -14.65 8.55 -23.66
N PRO A 230 -15.33 9.69 -23.86
CA PRO A 230 -14.66 10.92 -24.26
C PRO A 230 -13.68 11.37 -23.17
N ALA A 231 -12.72 12.21 -23.56
CA ALA A 231 -11.75 12.76 -22.62
C ALA A 231 -12.45 13.41 -21.42
N GLY A 232 -12.16 12.89 -20.23
CA GLY A 232 -12.75 13.36 -18.97
C GLY A 232 -11.81 13.09 -17.80
N PRO A 233 -12.08 13.66 -16.61
CA PRO A 233 -11.19 13.49 -15.46
C PRO A 233 -11.11 12.03 -15.04
N LEU A 234 -9.89 11.55 -14.73
CA LEU A 234 -9.69 10.26 -14.06
C LEU A 234 -10.35 10.30 -12.68
N TRP A 235 -10.09 11.38 -11.94
CA TRP A 235 -10.68 11.72 -10.66
C TRP A 235 -11.07 13.20 -10.67
N ARG A 236 -12.29 13.52 -10.25
CA ARG A 236 -12.76 14.90 -10.15
C ARG A 236 -12.75 15.35 -8.70
N LEU A 237 -11.95 16.36 -8.39
CA LEU A 237 -12.00 17.05 -7.11
C LEU A 237 -13.28 17.91 -7.07
N LEU A 238 -14.25 17.51 -6.23
CA LEU A 238 -15.50 18.25 -6.05
C LEU A 238 -15.33 19.40 -5.05
N LYS A 239 -14.68 19.12 -3.92
CA LYS A 239 -14.46 20.09 -2.85
C LYS A 239 -13.19 19.76 -2.08
N MET A 240 -12.45 20.81 -1.72
CA MET A 240 -11.40 20.76 -0.71
C MET A 240 -11.77 21.75 0.39
N HIS A 241 -12.01 21.24 1.59
CA HIS A 241 -12.33 22.03 2.76
C HIS A 241 -11.10 22.15 3.66
N ARG A 242 -10.75 23.39 4.00
CA ARG A 242 -9.63 23.73 4.88
C ARG A 242 -10.16 23.99 6.27
N HIS A 243 -9.64 23.26 7.26
CA HIS A 243 -9.99 23.45 8.65
C HIS A 243 -8.99 24.42 9.28
N PHE A 244 -9.47 25.56 9.77
CA PHE A 244 -8.66 26.57 10.43
C PHE A 244 -8.92 26.60 11.93
N GLN A 245 -7.88 26.92 12.71
CA GLN A 245 -7.98 27.22 14.13
C GLN A 245 -7.46 28.65 14.35
N LYS A 246 -8.23 29.47 15.07
CA LYS A 246 -7.81 30.82 15.47
C LYS A 246 -6.92 30.75 16.71
N ASP A 247 -5.82 31.49 16.72
CA ASP A 247 -4.99 31.70 17.91
C ASP A 247 -5.48 32.90 18.74
N GLU A 248 -4.78 33.18 19.85
CA GLU A 248 -5.11 34.29 20.76
C GLU A 248 -5.00 35.67 20.09
N GLN A 249 -4.24 35.79 19.00
CA GLN A 249 -4.08 37.01 18.21
C GLN A 249 -5.11 37.11 17.07
N GLY A 250 -6.00 36.12 16.94
CA GLY A 250 -7.01 36.06 15.89
C GLY A 250 -6.50 35.63 14.52
N CYS A 251 -5.29 35.06 14.44
CA CYS A 251 -4.72 34.53 13.19
C CYS A 251 -5.24 33.11 12.91
N ASN A 252 -5.58 32.86 11.64
CA ASN A 252 -6.09 31.57 11.16
C ASN A 252 -4.94 30.59 10.84
N HIS A 253 -4.84 29.50 11.60
CA HIS A 253 -3.88 28.41 11.37
C HIS A 253 -4.54 27.23 10.66
N LEU A 254 -3.99 26.81 9.52
CA LEU A 254 -4.47 25.60 8.83
C LEU A 254 -4.13 24.36 9.67
N VAL A 255 -5.15 23.70 10.20
CA VAL A 255 -5.02 22.53 11.09
C VAL A 255 -5.50 21.22 10.48
N GLY A 256 -6.13 21.23 9.30
CA GLY A 256 -6.56 20.00 8.65
C GLY A 256 -7.19 20.24 7.28
N LEU A 257 -7.39 19.14 6.54
CA LEU A 257 -7.95 19.14 5.20
C LEU A 257 -8.94 17.99 5.03
N THR A 258 -10.05 18.28 4.36
CA THR A 258 -11.03 17.28 3.95
C THR A 258 -11.29 17.42 2.45
N TRP A 259 -11.25 16.31 1.72
CA TRP A 259 -11.50 16.30 0.28
C TRP A 259 -12.70 15.44 -0.07
N ALA A 260 -13.46 15.88 -1.08
CA ALA A 260 -14.52 15.12 -1.71
C ALA A 260 -14.14 14.85 -3.17
N ILE A 261 -14.04 13.57 -3.55
CA ILE A 261 -13.62 13.12 -4.87
C ILE A 261 -14.74 12.33 -5.52
N GLN A 262 -15.02 12.64 -6.79
CA GLN A 262 -15.89 11.86 -7.66
C GLN A 262 -15.03 11.06 -8.65
N PRO A 263 -15.19 9.73 -8.73
CA PRO A 263 -14.62 8.92 -9.80
C PRO A 263 -15.13 9.34 -11.20
N GLY A 264 -14.27 9.27 -12.20
CA GLY A 264 -14.62 9.62 -13.59
C GLY A 264 -15.63 8.66 -14.24
N GLU A 265 -16.17 9.06 -15.41
CA GLU A 265 -17.17 8.27 -16.16
C GLU A 265 -16.65 6.90 -16.59
N TRP A 266 -15.33 6.73 -16.76
CA TRP A 266 -14.68 5.44 -17.04
C TRP A 266 -15.08 4.35 -16.03
N THR A 267 -15.39 4.72 -14.78
CA THR A 267 -15.80 3.76 -13.75
C THR A 267 -17.12 3.06 -14.04
N ARG A 268 -18.00 3.67 -14.85
CA ARG A 268 -19.22 3.03 -15.35
C ARG A 268 -18.95 1.76 -16.14
N TYR A 269 -17.81 1.70 -16.82
CA TYR A 269 -17.45 0.59 -17.71
C TYR A 269 -16.49 -0.39 -17.05
N PHE A 270 -15.71 0.03 -16.05
CA PHE A 270 -14.67 -0.81 -15.44
C PHE A 270 -14.90 -1.18 -13.97
N LEU A 271 -15.80 -0.48 -13.27
CA LEU A 271 -16.11 -0.65 -11.86
C LEU A 271 -17.63 -0.84 -11.62
N ASN A 272 -18.40 -1.19 -12.64
CA ASN A 272 -19.84 -1.42 -12.51
C ASN A 272 -20.19 -2.88 -12.26
N ARG A 273 -20.50 -3.21 -11.00
CA ARG A 273 -20.82 -4.58 -10.57
C ARG A 273 -22.08 -5.13 -11.24
N GLN A 274 -23.11 -4.29 -11.36
CA GLN A 274 -24.39 -4.68 -11.95
C GLN A 274 -24.25 -4.87 -13.47
N GLY A 275 -23.58 -3.93 -14.14
CA GLY A 275 -23.27 -4.00 -15.57
C GLY A 275 -22.46 -5.24 -15.92
N CYS A 276 -21.51 -5.65 -15.08
CA CYS A 276 -20.74 -6.88 -15.31
C CYS A 276 -21.61 -8.14 -15.28
N ARG A 277 -22.58 -8.24 -14.35
CA ARG A 277 -23.55 -9.36 -14.34
C ARG A 277 -24.40 -9.42 -15.62
N GLN A 278 -24.62 -8.27 -16.25
CA GLN A 278 -25.38 -8.13 -17.50
C GLN A 278 -24.50 -8.21 -18.75
N GLY A 279 -23.17 -8.38 -18.61
CA GLY A 279 -22.23 -8.38 -19.74
C GLY A 279 -21.99 -7.01 -20.38
N GLN A 280 -22.32 -5.92 -19.69
CA GLN A 280 -22.19 -4.54 -20.20
C GLN A 280 -20.96 -3.78 -19.67
N ALA A 281 -20.26 -4.34 -18.68
CA ALA A 281 -19.10 -3.71 -18.05
C ALA A 281 -18.10 -4.75 -17.54
N PHE A 282 -16.86 -4.30 -17.33
CA PHE A 282 -15.84 -5.05 -16.61
C PHE A 282 -15.93 -4.76 -15.12
N TYR A 283 -15.48 -5.72 -14.30
CA TYR A 283 -15.44 -5.58 -12.85
C TYR A 283 -14.28 -6.42 -12.29
N GLN A 284 -13.16 -5.77 -11.94
CA GLN A 284 -11.92 -6.42 -11.48
C GLN A 284 -11.40 -5.79 -10.19
N TYR A 285 -11.19 -6.61 -9.14
CA TYR A 285 -10.86 -6.13 -7.79
C TYR A 285 -9.79 -6.95 -7.09
N SER A 286 -8.83 -6.31 -6.41
CA SER A 286 -7.75 -6.94 -5.63
C SER A 286 -7.69 -6.54 -4.18
N SER A 287 -6.80 -7.22 -3.45
CA SER A 287 -6.31 -6.78 -2.16
C SER A 287 -5.24 -5.71 -2.38
N LEU A 288 -5.41 -4.54 -1.79
CA LEU A 288 -4.41 -3.50 -1.64
C LEU A 288 -3.78 -3.70 -0.25
N PRO A 289 -2.49 -4.03 -0.16
CA PRO A 289 -1.79 -4.16 1.11
C PRO A 289 -1.44 -2.79 1.69
N LEU A 290 -1.67 -2.59 2.99
CA LEU A 290 -1.24 -1.39 3.70
C LEU A 290 0.29 -1.28 3.75
N SER A 291 0.96 -2.42 3.89
CA SER A 291 2.43 -2.54 3.89
C SER A 291 3.05 -1.98 2.60
N LEU A 292 2.41 -2.21 1.44
CA LEU A 292 2.87 -1.69 0.15
C LEU A 292 2.86 -0.15 0.14
N LEU A 293 1.77 0.48 0.60
CA LEU A 293 1.67 1.94 0.61
C LEU A 293 2.77 2.55 1.50
N GLN A 294 3.00 1.96 2.67
CA GLN A 294 4.02 2.41 3.61
C GLN A 294 5.44 2.18 3.08
N ALA A 295 5.70 1.05 2.42
CA ALA A 295 6.98 0.76 1.78
C ALA A 295 7.36 1.83 0.74
N VAL A 296 6.41 2.17 -0.15
CA VAL A 296 6.62 3.21 -1.17
C VAL A 296 6.92 4.56 -0.52
N MET A 297 6.18 4.94 0.53
CA MET A 297 6.43 6.22 1.22
C MET A 297 7.81 6.31 1.86
N SER A 298 8.34 5.20 2.36
CA SER A 298 9.60 5.18 3.08
C SER A 298 10.83 5.08 2.17
N HIS A 299 10.74 4.46 0.99
CA HIS A 299 11.94 4.08 0.22
C HIS A 299 11.97 4.58 -1.22
N TRP A 300 11.00 5.38 -1.65
CA TRP A 300 10.93 5.86 -3.03
C TRP A 300 12.17 6.61 -3.54
N GLN A 301 12.92 7.31 -2.66
CA GLN A 301 14.10 8.08 -3.07
C GLN A 301 15.35 7.22 -3.32
N HIS A 302 15.48 6.12 -2.58
CA HIS A 302 16.69 5.29 -2.59
C HIS A 302 16.54 4.05 -3.49
N HIS A 303 15.31 3.54 -3.58
CA HIS A 303 14.98 2.30 -4.30
C HIS A 303 13.77 2.50 -5.21
N GLU A 304 13.85 3.51 -6.08
CA GLU A 304 12.74 3.85 -6.98
C GLU A 304 12.33 2.66 -7.87
N GLY A 305 13.30 1.89 -8.38
CA GLY A 305 13.04 0.70 -9.19
C GLY A 305 12.28 -0.37 -8.43
N ALA A 306 12.65 -0.64 -7.18
CA ALA A 306 11.91 -1.57 -6.30
C ALA A 306 10.47 -1.08 -6.06
N MET A 307 10.26 0.21 -5.80
CA MET A 307 8.93 0.76 -5.55
C MET A 307 8.03 0.70 -6.80
N ARG A 308 8.59 0.97 -7.99
CA ARG A 308 7.89 0.79 -9.27
C ARG A 308 7.53 -0.67 -9.52
N LEU A 309 8.43 -1.61 -9.20
CA LEU A 309 8.16 -3.05 -9.30
C LEU A 309 7.07 -3.50 -8.30
N LEU A 310 7.09 -3.01 -7.05
CA LEU A 310 6.04 -3.26 -6.06
C LEU A 310 4.66 -2.86 -6.61
N LEU A 311 4.55 -1.63 -7.11
CA LEU A 311 3.31 -1.10 -7.69
C LEU A 311 2.86 -1.89 -8.92
N TRP A 312 3.80 -2.31 -9.79
CA TRP A 312 3.48 -3.07 -10.99
C TRP A 312 3.08 -4.52 -10.68
N LEU A 313 3.77 -5.18 -9.75
CA LEU A 313 3.48 -6.54 -9.32
C LEU A 313 2.10 -6.64 -8.68
N LEU A 314 1.62 -5.59 -8.00
CA LEU A 314 0.26 -5.51 -7.45
C LEU A 314 -0.83 -5.89 -8.48
N PHE A 315 -0.63 -5.53 -9.75
CA PHE A 315 -1.56 -5.85 -10.84
C PHE A 315 -1.22 -7.18 -11.52
N LYS A 316 0.06 -7.48 -11.71
CA LYS A 316 0.50 -8.68 -12.43
C LYS A 316 0.28 -9.98 -11.68
N VAL A 317 0.35 -9.96 -10.36
CA VAL A 317 0.18 -11.11 -9.45
C VAL A 317 -1.17 -11.86 -9.64
N ARG A 318 -2.11 -11.26 -10.36
CA ARG A 318 -3.42 -11.85 -10.71
C ARG A 318 -3.44 -12.76 -11.92
N MET A 319 -2.47 -12.65 -12.81
CA MET A 319 -2.55 -13.25 -14.16
C MET A 319 -2.23 -14.75 -14.19
N GLY A 320 -2.04 -15.41 -13.03
CA GLY A 320 -1.83 -16.86 -12.94
C GLY A 320 -0.99 -17.29 -11.73
N ARG A 321 -1.04 -18.60 -11.40
CA ARG A 321 -0.23 -19.23 -10.32
C ARG A 321 1.26 -19.30 -10.62
N GLN A 322 1.65 -19.21 -11.90
CA GLN A 322 3.03 -19.08 -12.36
C GLN A 322 3.16 -17.80 -13.18
N GLN A 323 4.13 -16.96 -12.83
CA GLN A 323 4.36 -15.67 -13.47
C GLN A 323 5.78 -15.64 -13.96
N ARG A 324 6.00 -16.31 -15.10
CA ARG A 324 7.30 -16.35 -15.72
C ARG A 324 7.60 -14.98 -16.31
N LEU A 325 8.40 -14.20 -15.59
CA LEU A 325 8.79 -12.85 -15.95
C LEU A 325 10.26 -12.87 -16.36
N THR A 326 10.58 -12.23 -17.48
CA THR A 326 11.97 -12.08 -17.90
C THR A 326 12.60 -10.91 -17.15
N VAL A 327 13.88 -11.04 -16.81
CA VAL A 327 14.63 -9.95 -16.16
C VAL A 327 14.62 -8.65 -16.99
N PRO A 328 14.75 -8.66 -18.33
CA PRO A 328 14.58 -7.44 -19.14
C PRO A 328 13.23 -6.74 -18.93
N THR A 329 12.15 -7.50 -18.77
CA THR A 329 10.82 -6.90 -18.53
C THR A 329 10.79 -6.17 -17.19
N LEU A 330 11.37 -6.77 -16.15
CA LEU A 330 11.44 -6.15 -14.83
C LEU A 330 12.32 -4.90 -14.85
N MET A 331 13.49 -4.96 -15.50
CA MET A 331 14.37 -3.80 -15.65
C MET A 331 13.70 -2.66 -16.41
N ARG A 332 12.97 -2.96 -17.49
CA ARG A 332 12.22 -1.95 -18.25
C ARG A 332 11.15 -1.26 -17.39
N VAL A 333 10.41 -2.02 -16.58
CA VAL A 333 9.39 -1.49 -15.66
C VAL A 333 10.03 -0.65 -14.55
N ALA A 334 11.15 -1.10 -14.00
CA ALA A 334 11.83 -0.42 -12.91
C ALA A 334 12.53 0.87 -13.36
N TYR A 335 13.24 0.82 -14.49
CA TYR A 335 14.22 1.84 -14.87
C TYR A 335 13.94 2.56 -16.19
N GLY A 336 12.96 2.09 -16.97
CA GLY A 336 12.66 2.62 -18.30
C GLY A 336 13.46 1.95 -19.42
N GLU A 337 13.00 2.15 -20.66
CA GLU A 337 13.64 1.57 -21.85
C GLU A 337 14.97 2.26 -22.17
N GLU A 338 15.05 3.59 -22.06
CA GLU A 338 16.25 4.36 -22.40
C GLU A 338 17.47 3.92 -21.60
N ARG A 339 17.32 3.80 -20.28
CA ARG A 339 18.39 3.36 -19.38
C ARG A 339 18.81 1.91 -19.64
N LEU A 340 17.87 1.07 -20.07
CA LEU A 340 18.17 -0.30 -20.49
C LEU A 340 18.97 -0.32 -21.80
N GLN A 341 18.62 0.51 -22.79
CA GLN A 341 19.35 0.66 -24.05
C GLN A 341 20.76 1.21 -23.83
N GLU A 342 20.91 2.20 -22.96
CA GLU A 342 22.22 2.73 -22.58
C GLU A 342 23.13 1.65 -21.97
N ALA A 343 22.58 0.76 -21.13
CA ALA A 343 23.31 -0.37 -20.57
C ALA A 343 23.72 -1.45 -21.61
N TYR A 344 23.02 -1.55 -22.75
CA TYR A 344 23.49 -2.38 -23.86
C TYR A 344 24.75 -1.80 -24.50
N LEU A 345 24.79 -0.48 -24.67
CA LEU A 345 25.87 0.24 -25.35
C LEU A 345 27.09 0.50 -24.46
N ASN A 346 26.88 0.81 -23.18
CA ASN A 346 27.94 1.24 -22.25
C ASN A 346 28.16 0.23 -21.10
N LEU A 347 29.41 -0.23 -20.96
CA LEU A 347 29.80 -1.22 -19.95
C LEU A 347 29.74 -0.69 -18.51
N GLN A 348 29.99 0.60 -18.27
CA GLN A 348 29.90 1.19 -16.94
C GLN A 348 28.43 1.29 -16.50
N GLU A 349 27.56 1.77 -17.38
CA GLU A 349 26.12 1.85 -17.10
C GLU A 349 25.50 0.47 -16.92
N ARG A 350 25.95 -0.52 -17.70
CA ARG A 350 25.59 -1.92 -17.48
C ARG A 350 25.91 -2.40 -16.07
N LYS A 351 27.13 -2.15 -15.58
CA LYS A 351 27.55 -2.55 -14.22
C LYS A 351 26.71 -1.84 -13.16
N ARG A 352 26.42 -0.55 -13.33
CA ARG A 352 25.58 0.23 -12.41
C ARG A 352 24.15 -0.28 -12.38
N LEU A 353 23.56 -0.55 -13.55
CA LEU A 353 22.19 -1.05 -13.68
C LEU A 353 22.02 -2.42 -13.03
N VAL A 354 22.95 -3.36 -13.29
CA VAL A 354 22.91 -4.70 -12.67
C VAL A 354 22.99 -4.61 -11.14
N ARG A 355 23.91 -3.80 -10.59
CA ARG A 355 24.02 -3.61 -9.13
C ARG A 355 22.74 -3.02 -8.53
N THR A 356 22.18 -2.01 -9.20
CA THR A 356 20.92 -1.37 -8.77
C THR A 356 19.77 -2.38 -8.79
N PHE A 357 19.67 -3.18 -9.86
CA PHE A 357 18.65 -4.23 -9.99
C PHE A 357 18.75 -5.32 -8.93
N GLU A 358 19.96 -5.80 -8.66
CA GLU A 358 20.18 -6.81 -7.63
C GLU A 358 19.84 -6.28 -6.24
N SER A 359 20.18 -5.02 -5.94
CA SER A 359 19.80 -4.35 -4.70
C SER A 359 18.30 -4.10 -4.59
N ASP A 360 17.64 -3.69 -5.68
CA ASP A 360 16.19 -3.49 -5.69
C ASP A 360 15.42 -4.80 -5.51
N LEU A 361 15.90 -5.92 -6.06
CA LEU A 361 15.32 -7.25 -5.79
C LEU A 361 15.47 -7.66 -4.33
N GLU A 362 16.57 -7.28 -3.67
CA GLU A 362 16.77 -7.51 -2.22
C GLU A 362 15.72 -6.75 -1.40
N VAL A 363 15.45 -5.51 -1.78
CA VAL A 363 14.40 -4.69 -1.13
C VAL A 363 13.02 -5.32 -1.33
N LEU A 364 12.70 -5.83 -2.52
CA LEU A 364 11.46 -6.58 -2.74
C LEU A 364 11.36 -7.81 -1.82
N ASN A 365 12.45 -8.57 -1.69
CA ASN A 365 12.53 -9.73 -0.79
C ASN A 365 12.29 -9.32 0.68
N HIS A 366 12.90 -8.21 1.13
CA HIS A 366 12.70 -7.66 2.47
C HIS A 366 11.22 -7.32 2.76
N TYR A 367 10.50 -6.81 1.76
CA TYR A 367 9.05 -6.56 1.86
C TYR A 367 8.18 -7.81 1.63
N GLY A 368 8.78 -9.00 1.59
CA GLY A 368 8.10 -10.29 1.49
C GLY A 368 7.73 -10.72 0.07
N LEU A 369 8.12 -9.96 -0.97
CA LEU A 369 8.03 -10.38 -2.36
C LEU A 369 9.27 -11.18 -2.76
N LYS A 370 9.35 -12.43 -2.29
CA LYS A 370 10.51 -13.29 -2.49
C LYS A 370 10.53 -13.88 -3.92
N PRO A 371 11.55 -13.57 -4.75
CA PRO A 371 11.62 -14.11 -6.11
C PRO A 371 12.04 -15.59 -6.11
N GLU A 372 11.34 -16.40 -6.90
CA GLU A 372 11.77 -17.77 -7.23
C GLU A 372 12.48 -17.74 -8.58
N PHE A 373 13.80 -17.89 -8.55
CA PHE A 373 14.65 -17.86 -9.75
C PHE A 373 14.50 -19.15 -10.55
N ASP A 374 14.42 -19.03 -11.88
CA ASP A 374 14.35 -20.19 -12.76
C ASP A 374 15.73 -20.89 -12.81
N PRO A 375 15.88 -22.15 -12.36
CA PRO A 375 17.21 -22.78 -12.27
C PRO A 375 17.88 -22.96 -13.64
N LEU A 376 17.11 -23.02 -14.73
CA LEU A 376 17.65 -23.19 -16.08
C LEU A 376 18.17 -21.87 -16.67
N THR A 377 17.40 -20.79 -16.55
CA THR A 377 17.72 -19.51 -17.19
C THR A 377 18.38 -18.50 -16.22
N TYR A 378 18.20 -18.69 -14.92
CA TYR A 378 18.74 -17.87 -13.84
C TYR A 378 19.46 -18.73 -12.77
N PRO A 379 20.54 -19.45 -13.15
CA PRO A 379 21.30 -20.29 -12.22
C PRO A 379 22.01 -19.48 -11.13
N SER A 380 22.38 -20.16 -10.02
CA SER A 380 23.04 -19.57 -8.85
C SER A 380 24.30 -18.76 -9.17
N SER A 381 25.03 -19.12 -10.23
CA SER A 381 26.25 -18.43 -10.67
C SER A 381 26.04 -16.98 -11.15
N ILE A 382 24.81 -16.63 -11.59
CA ILE A 382 24.47 -15.27 -12.01
C ILE A 382 23.47 -14.59 -11.07
N GLN A 383 22.99 -15.28 -10.03
CA GLN A 383 22.09 -14.73 -9.01
C GLN A 383 22.75 -13.64 -8.16
N PRO A 384 21.95 -12.76 -7.53
CA PRO A 384 22.45 -11.79 -6.56
C PRO A 384 23.15 -12.47 -5.38
N LEU A 385 24.15 -11.81 -4.79
CA LEU A 385 24.88 -12.36 -3.65
C LEU A 385 23.96 -12.66 -2.46
N TRP A 386 23.02 -11.75 -2.15
CA TRP A 386 22.07 -11.93 -1.05
C TRP A 386 21.21 -13.20 -1.22
N ALA A 387 20.84 -13.55 -2.46
CA ALA A 387 20.04 -14.74 -2.73
C ALA A 387 20.85 -16.03 -2.53
N ARG A 388 22.14 -15.98 -2.87
CA ARG A 388 23.07 -17.10 -2.64
C ARG A 388 23.38 -17.26 -1.15
N LEU A 389 23.43 -16.16 -0.40
CA LEU A 389 23.64 -16.17 1.06
C LEU A 389 22.46 -16.77 1.83
N GLU A 390 21.22 -16.66 1.32
CA GLU A 390 20.07 -17.33 1.93
C GLU A 390 20.15 -18.87 1.88
N ALA A 391 21.00 -19.44 1.01
CA ALA A 391 21.21 -20.89 0.96
C ALA A 391 22.15 -21.39 2.07
N VAL A 392 22.81 -20.49 2.82
CA VAL A 392 23.66 -20.84 3.96
C VAL A 392 22.75 -21.27 5.13
N PRO A 393 22.90 -22.49 5.67
CA PRO A 393 22.14 -22.94 6.83
C PRO A 393 22.34 -22.05 8.05
N GLU A 394 21.31 -21.90 8.90
CA GLU A 394 21.43 -21.18 10.17
C GLU A 394 22.15 -22.01 11.25
N ASP A 395 22.11 -23.33 11.13
CA ASP A 395 22.80 -24.24 12.04
C ASP A 395 24.32 -24.20 11.81
N ALA A 396 25.09 -24.16 12.90
CA ALA A 396 26.53 -23.95 12.83
C ALA A 396 27.28 -25.11 12.18
N ASP A 397 26.84 -26.36 12.41
CA ASP A 397 27.50 -27.55 11.87
C ASP A 397 27.13 -27.73 10.38
N GLU A 398 25.87 -27.45 10.02
CA GLU A 398 25.42 -27.43 8.62
C GLU A 398 26.07 -26.29 7.81
N ALA A 399 26.21 -25.10 8.41
CA ALA A 399 26.91 -23.97 7.79
C ALA A 399 28.39 -24.28 7.59
N LEU A 400 29.05 -24.93 8.56
CA LEU A 400 30.45 -25.34 8.42
C LEU A 400 30.62 -26.32 7.26
N ASN A 401 29.74 -27.31 7.15
CA ASN A 401 29.75 -28.25 6.02
C ASN A 401 29.52 -27.54 4.68
N PHE A 402 28.58 -26.58 4.63
CA PHE A 402 28.35 -25.75 3.45
C PHE A 402 29.62 -25.03 3.00
N TRP A 403 30.37 -24.41 3.92
CA TRP A 403 31.60 -23.69 3.58
C TRP A 403 32.74 -24.61 3.14
N ILE A 404 32.83 -25.82 3.71
CA ILE A 404 33.79 -26.84 3.28
C ILE A 404 33.49 -27.28 1.84
N GLU A 405 32.22 -27.47 1.50
CA GLU A 405 31.79 -27.83 0.15
C GLU A 405 32.00 -26.68 -0.86
N ASP A 406 31.68 -25.43 -0.49
CA ASP A 406 31.88 -24.23 -1.31
C ASP A 406 33.36 -24.03 -1.69
N ALA A 407 34.26 -24.24 -0.72
CA ALA A 407 35.70 -24.16 -0.93
C ALA A 407 36.22 -25.28 -1.86
N ASN A 408 35.69 -26.49 -1.72
CA ASN A 408 36.16 -27.67 -2.47
C ASN A 408 35.61 -27.72 -3.91
N ASN A 409 34.40 -27.22 -4.16
CA ASN A 409 33.74 -27.29 -5.47
C ASN A 409 34.15 -26.18 -6.45
N GLY A 410 35.16 -25.36 -6.11
CA GLY A 410 35.71 -24.31 -6.99
C GLY A 410 34.76 -23.15 -7.29
N GLY A 411 33.58 -23.12 -6.66
CA GLY A 411 32.54 -22.13 -6.86
C GLY A 411 32.38 -21.24 -5.65
N LEU A 412 33.38 -20.39 -5.32
CA LEU A 412 33.30 -19.55 -4.13
C LEU A 412 31.99 -18.74 -4.11
N LEU A 413 31.32 -18.71 -2.95
CA LEU A 413 30.11 -17.92 -2.74
C LEU A 413 30.30 -16.45 -3.13
N THR A 414 31.51 -15.93 -2.94
CA THR A 414 31.91 -14.55 -3.25
C THR A 414 32.64 -14.42 -4.60
N ALA A 415 32.73 -15.48 -5.39
CA ALA A 415 33.35 -15.45 -6.72
C ALA A 415 32.69 -14.41 -7.62
N ALA A 416 33.50 -13.78 -8.47
CA ALA A 416 32.99 -12.91 -9.52
C ALA A 416 32.07 -13.71 -10.46
N GLY A 417 30.98 -13.08 -10.89
CA GLY A 417 30.05 -13.70 -11.84
C GLY A 417 30.73 -14.08 -13.16
N PRO A 418 30.17 -15.05 -13.90
CA PRO A 418 30.78 -15.56 -15.13
C PRO A 418 30.92 -14.48 -16.22
N ARG A 419 31.89 -14.68 -17.12
CA ARG A 419 31.99 -13.86 -18.34
C ARG A 419 30.67 -13.93 -19.11
N GLY A 420 30.20 -12.78 -19.59
CA GLY A 420 28.91 -12.72 -20.27
C GLY A 420 27.67 -12.76 -19.35
N LYS A 421 27.82 -12.59 -18.02
CA LYS A 421 26.70 -12.50 -17.05
C LYS A 421 25.53 -11.66 -17.55
N TRP A 422 25.79 -10.52 -18.19
CA TRP A 422 24.74 -9.67 -18.78
C TRP A 422 23.89 -10.39 -19.82
N GLY A 423 24.51 -11.09 -20.77
CA GLY A 423 23.77 -11.82 -21.82
C GLY A 423 22.90 -12.92 -21.24
N LEU A 424 23.42 -13.64 -20.23
CA LEU A 424 22.66 -14.64 -19.49
C LEU A 424 21.50 -13.99 -18.72
N LEU A 425 21.75 -12.87 -18.03
CA LEU A 425 20.73 -12.13 -17.29
C LEU A 425 19.61 -11.62 -18.21
N MET A 426 19.92 -11.20 -19.44
CA MET A 426 18.90 -10.77 -20.41
C MET A 426 18.02 -11.91 -20.93
N GLN A 427 18.41 -13.17 -20.70
CA GLN A 427 17.62 -14.36 -21.00
C GLN A 427 16.99 -14.97 -19.75
N ALA A 428 17.42 -14.53 -18.57
CA ALA A 428 17.02 -15.03 -17.28
C ALA A 428 15.55 -14.75 -16.96
N ARG A 429 14.95 -15.66 -16.19
CA ARG A 429 13.55 -15.60 -15.78
C ARG A 429 13.40 -15.77 -14.27
N ILE A 430 12.39 -15.10 -13.73
CA ILE A 430 11.85 -15.35 -12.41
C ILE A 430 10.53 -16.11 -12.61
N GLN A 431 10.38 -17.27 -11.98
CA GLN A 431 9.22 -18.15 -12.19
C GLN A 431 7.95 -17.61 -11.52
N ARG A 432 8.10 -17.02 -10.34
CA ARG A 432 7.06 -16.32 -9.59
C ARG A 432 7.69 -15.50 -8.46
N PHE A 433 6.87 -14.66 -7.84
CA PHE A 433 7.15 -14.06 -6.54
C PHE A 433 6.26 -14.73 -5.50
N HIS A 434 6.84 -15.16 -4.39
CA HIS A 434 6.06 -15.52 -3.20
C HIS A 434 5.48 -14.23 -2.61
N LEU A 435 4.21 -14.29 -2.22
CA LEU A 435 3.48 -13.12 -1.75
C LEU A 435 3.30 -13.20 -0.24
N PRO A 436 3.40 -12.06 0.47
CA PRO A 436 3.03 -12.04 1.87
C PRO A 436 1.51 -12.18 2.07
N SER A 437 1.08 -12.52 3.29
CA SER A 437 -0.31 -12.89 3.59
C SER A 437 -1.32 -11.76 3.37
N ASP A 438 -0.92 -10.51 3.54
CA ASP A 438 -1.73 -9.30 3.32
C ASP A 438 -1.99 -9.00 1.83
N TRP A 439 -1.16 -9.54 0.93
CA TRP A 439 -1.41 -9.53 -0.52
C TRP A 439 -2.44 -10.56 -0.96
N HIS A 440 -2.74 -11.55 -0.13
CA HIS A 440 -3.71 -12.57 -0.45
C HIS A 440 -5.14 -12.01 -0.40
N ARG A 441 -5.97 -12.48 -1.33
CA ARG A 441 -7.34 -12.02 -1.55
C ARG A 441 -8.19 -12.32 -0.31
N GLN A 442 -8.65 -11.29 0.39
CA GLN A 442 -9.91 -11.42 1.12
C GLN A 442 -10.99 -11.59 0.06
N ALA A 443 -11.64 -12.75 0.02
CA ALA A 443 -12.81 -12.93 -0.81
C ALA A 443 -13.81 -11.84 -0.41
N VAL A 444 -14.06 -10.88 -1.31
CA VAL A 444 -15.28 -10.09 -1.24
C VAL A 444 -16.37 -11.14 -1.17
N GLN A 445 -17.08 -11.20 -0.03
CA GLN A 445 -18.21 -12.11 0.13
C GLN A 445 -19.10 -11.89 -1.09
N GLU A 446 -19.07 -12.86 -2.00
CA GLU A 446 -20.09 -13.01 -3.02
C GLU A 446 -21.38 -13.11 -2.22
N ALA A 447 -22.15 -12.02 -2.25
CA ALA A 447 -23.47 -11.96 -1.67
C ALA A 447 -24.16 -13.27 -2.01
N ARG A 448 -24.50 -14.03 -0.97
CA ARG A 448 -25.17 -15.33 -1.03
C ARG A 448 -26.20 -15.33 -2.15
N SER A 449 -25.86 -15.93 -3.28
CA SER A 449 -26.87 -16.40 -4.22
C SER A 449 -27.46 -17.65 -3.58
N PRO A 450 -28.79 -17.75 -3.40
CA PRO A 450 -29.39 -18.97 -2.89
C PRO A 450 -29.13 -20.04 -3.94
N THR A 451 -28.36 -21.07 -3.57
CA THR A 451 -28.33 -22.33 -4.30
C THR A 451 -29.77 -22.79 -4.46
N ARG A 452 -30.25 -22.77 -5.71
CA ARG A 452 -31.37 -23.61 -6.13
C ARG A 452 -30.92 -25.05 -5.99
N GLU A 453 -31.10 -25.62 -4.80
CA GLU A 453 -31.08 -27.06 -4.62
C GLU A 453 -32.30 -27.62 -5.33
N SER A 454 -32.08 -28.11 -6.55
CA SER A 454 -32.93 -29.10 -7.19
C SER A 454 -32.97 -30.32 -6.26
N GLY A 455 -34.12 -30.54 -5.64
CA GLY A 455 -34.32 -31.61 -4.68
C GLY A 455 -34.04 -32.99 -5.26
N SER A 456 -33.20 -33.75 -4.57
CA SER A 456 -33.37 -35.19 -4.48
C SER A 456 -33.80 -35.53 -3.05
N ARG A 457 -35.08 -35.89 -2.93
CA ARG A 457 -35.69 -36.38 -1.69
C ARG A 457 -35.03 -37.71 -1.33
N GLN A 458 -34.32 -37.76 -0.20
CA GLN A 458 -34.21 -39.00 0.57
C GLN A 458 -34.53 -38.76 2.04
N ARG A 459 -35.71 -39.29 2.39
CA ARG A 459 -36.30 -39.45 3.72
C ARG A 459 -35.28 -39.98 4.73
N ARG A 460 -35.13 -39.32 5.89
CA ARG A 460 -35.01 -40.02 7.18
C ARG A 460 -35.79 -39.31 8.27
N ARG A 461 -36.51 -40.14 9.03
CA ARG A 461 -37.55 -39.85 10.02
C ARG A 461 -37.01 -39.13 11.25
N ALA A 462 -37.88 -38.29 11.81
CA ALA A 462 -37.79 -37.72 13.14
C ALA A 462 -37.64 -38.78 14.24
N LYS A 463 -37.02 -38.40 15.37
CA LYS A 463 -37.50 -38.73 16.71
C LYS A 463 -37.01 -37.72 17.73
N SER A 464 -37.97 -37.35 18.58
CA SER A 464 -38.04 -36.29 19.57
C SER A 464 -37.25 -36.58 20.85
N ALA A 465 -36.81 -35.50 21.49
CA ALA A 465 -36.30 -35.46 22.87
C ALA A 465 -37.40 -35.70 23.91
N PRO A 466 -37.01 -35.99 25.16
CA PRO A 466 -37.72 -35.44 26.31
C PRO A 466 -36.80 -34.72 27.32
N VAL A 467 -37.48 -34.03 28.23
CA VAL A 467 -37.09 -32.95 29.13
C VAL A 467 -36.63 -33.48 30.51
N ALA A 468 -35.92 -32.60 31.25
CA ALA A 468 -35.16 -32.77 32.50
C ALA A 468 -35.96 -33.15 33.78
N THR A 469 -35.23 -33.58 34.85
CA THR A 469 -35.41 -33.13 36.25
C THR A 469 -34.35 -33.70 37.25
N ASP A 470 -33.87 -32.78 38.10
CA ASP A 470 -33.33 -32.77 39.49
C ASP A 470 -32.72 -33.97 40.29
N SER A 471 -31.75 -33.59 41.16
CA SER A 471 -31.43 -34.04 42.55
C SER A 471 -30.00 -34.56 42.88
N ASP A 472 -29.56 -34.20 44.10
CA ASP A 472 -28.20 -34.17 44.68
C ASP A 472 -27.59 -35.49 45.24
N LEU A 473 -26.26 -35.64 45.08
CA LEU A 473 -25.13 -36.25 45.89
C LEU A 473 -25.30 -37.51 46.82
N PRO A 474 -24.22 -38.23 47.26
CA PRO A 474 -22.89 -38.55 46.66
C PRO A 474 -22.45 -40.05 46.82
N GLY A 475 -21.46 -40.52 46.04
CA GLY A 475 -20.74 -41.81 46.27
C GLY A 475 -19.58 -42.05 45.27
N PRO A 476 -18.46 -42.72 45.66
CA PRO A 476 -17.27 -42.90 44.81
C PRO A 476 -17.27 -44.28 44.11
N PRO A 477 -16.21 -44.65 43.37
CA PRO A 477 -15.51 -44.04 42.23
C PRO A 477 -15.70 -44.92 40.95
N GLU A 478 -15.05 -44.62 39.82
CA GLU A 478 -14.39 -45.59 38.90
C GLU A 478 -14.24 -45.07 37.44
N ASN A 479 -12.98 -44.99 37.00
CA ASN A 479 -12.50 -44.93 35.61
C ASN A 479 -12.46 -43.60 34.81
N PRO A 480 -11.50 -43.47 33.86
CA PRO A 480 -10.67 -42.28 33.73
C PRO A 480 -10.92 -41.60 32.39
N LYS A 481 -11.95 -40.73 32.31
CA LYS A 481 -12.16 -39.83 31.17
C LYS A 481 -12.86 -38.53 31.60
N ASP A 482 -12.18 -37.73 32.41
CA ASP A 482 -12.55 -36.34 32.66
C ASP A 482 -11.34 -35.43 32.44
N PHE A 483 -11.12 -35.01 31.18
CA PHE A 483 -10.31 -33.83 30.87
C PHE A 483 -11.27 -32.69 30.49
N PRO A 484 -11.31 -31.57 31.22
CA PRO A 484 -12.21 -30.47 30.90
C PRO A 484 -11.72 -29.72 29.65
N SER A 485 -12.27 -30.04 28.49
CA SER A 485 -12.12 -29.21 27.29
C SER A 485 -13.09 -28.02 27.37
N SER A 486 -12.60 -26.85 27.79
CA SER A 486 -13.10 -25.50 27.38
C SER A 486 -12.70 -24.33 28.29
N LYS A 487 -11.74 -24.46 29.21
CA LYS A 487 -11.13 -23.26 29.85
C LYS A 487 -9.95 -22.74 29.03
N ALA A 488 -9.98 -21.45 28.69
CA ALA A 488 -8.83 -20.73 28.14
C ALA A 488 -7.67 -20.81 29.14
N LEU A 489 -6.58 -21.52 28.79
CA LEU A 489 -5.38 -21.60 29.62
C LEU A 489 -4.78 -20.18 29.72
N ARG A 490 -4.89 -19.55 30.89
CA ARG A 490 -4.26 -18.25 31.14
C ARG A 490 -2.78 -18.48 31.46
N GLY A 491 -1.94 -17.50 31.18
CA GLY A 491 -0.49 -17.57 31.48
C GLY A 491 -0.20 -17.90 32.95
N ALA A 492 -1.05 -17.44 33.86
CA ALA A 492 -0.98 -17.77 35.29
C ALA A 492 -1.17 -19.28 35.57
N ASP A 493 -2.07 -19.95 34.86
CA ASP A 493 -2.34 -21.39 35.01
C ASP A 493 -1.12 -22.22 34.56
N ILE A 494 -0.45 -21.76 33.50
CA ILE A 494 0.78 -22.37 32.97
C ILE A 494 1.92 -22.23 33.98
N SER A 495 2.08 -21.04 34.59
CA SER A 495 3.11 -20.81 35.61
C SER A 495 2.85 -21.65 36.88
N ALA A 496 1.59 -21.76 37.30
CA ALA A 496 1.19 -22.57 38.45
C ALA A 496 1.47 -24.07 38.21
N ALA A 497 1.04 -24.61 37.07
CA ALA A 497 1.27 -26.02 36.71
C ALA A 497 2.76 -26.35 36.59
N ARG A 498 3.56 -25.44 36.02
CA ARG A 498 5.02 -25.61 35.94
C ARG A 498 5.66 -25.66 37.33
N ARG A 499 5.28 -24.76 38.23
CA ARG A 499 5.80 -24.71 39.61
C ARG A 499 5.39 -25.95 40.41
N GLN A 500 4.16 -26.44 40.22
CA GLN A 500 3.68 -27.66 40.88
C GLN A 500 4.50 -28.90 40.49
N LYS A 501 5.00 -28.96 39.24
CA LYS A 501 5.89 -30.04 38.77
C LYS A 501 7.38 -29.80 39.07
N GLY A 502 7.75 -28.71 39.74
CA GLY A 502 9.15 -28.38 40.02
C GLY A 502 10.01 -28.06 38.79
N ILE A 503 9.39 -27.79 37.64
CA ILE A 503 10.11 -27.57 36.37
C ILE A 503 10.54 -26.10 36.28
N SER A 504 11.78 -25.81 35.89
CA SER A 504 12.22 -24.43 35.65
C SER A 504 11.68 -23.88 34.32
N GLN A 505 11.59 -22.55 34.14
CA GLN A 505 11.17 -21.97 32.85
C GLN A 505 12.09 -22.40 31.70
N ARG A 506 13.39 -22.55 31.97
CA ARG A 506 14.40 -22.99 30.98
C ARG A 506 14.17 -24.43 30.56
N GLU A 507 13.82 -25.30 31.50
CA GLU A 507 13.56 -26.71 31.22
C GLU A 507 12.24 -26.93 30.47
N LEU A 508 11.19 -26.16 30.82
CA LEU A 508 9.96 -26.17 30.03
C LEU A 508 10.20 -25.69 28.59
N ALA A 509 11.06 -24.67 28.42
CA ALA A 509 11.44 -24.16 27.11
C ALA A 509 12.17 -25.22 26.26
N GLN A 510 13.10 -25.97 26.85
CA GLN A 510 13.79 -27.08 26.19
C GLN A 510 12.81 -28.18 25.75
N ARG A 511 11.86 -28.58 26.61
CA ARG A 511 10.83 -29.60 26.28
C ARG A 511 9.89 -29.17 25.15
N LEU A 512 9.76 -27.86 24.92
CA LEU A 512 8.91 -27.30 23.87
C LEU A 512 9.67 -26.92 22.59
N GLY A 513 11.00 -26.98 22.60
CA GLY A 513 11.84 -26.43 21.52
C GLY A 513 11.69 -24.91 21.37
N ARG A 514 11.54 -24.19 22.48
CA ARG A 514 11.34 -22.73 22.53
C ARG A 514 12.40 -22.05 23.41
N SER A 515 12.49 -20.72 23.33
CA SER A 515 13.38 -19.94 24.19
C SER A 515 12.77 -19.74 25.59
N GLN A 516 13.63 -19.53 26.60
CA GLN A 516 13.17 -19.27 27.97
C GLN A 516 12.39 -17.94 28.09
N SER A 517 12.69 -16.95 27.23
CA SER A 517 11.91 -15.71 27.12
C SER A 517 10.50 -15.96 26.59
N TRP A 518 10.33 -16.85 25.62
CA TRP A 518 9.02 -17.23 25.09
C TRP A 518 8.11 -17.80 26.18
N VAL A 519 8.62 -18.72 27.01
CA VAL A 519 7.85 -19.28 28.14
C VAL A 519 7.46 -18.20 29.15
N ARG A 520 8.37 -17.26 29.43
CA ARG A 520 8.14 -16.14 30.36
C ARG A 520 7.04 -15.19 29.85
N ASP A 521 7.05 -14.88 28.55
CA ASP A 521 6.08 -13.96 27.94
C ASP A 521 4.70 -14.60 27.80
N VAL A 522 4.66 -15.92 27.60
CA VAL A 522 3.44 -16.73 27.68
C VAL A 522 2.88 -16.77 29.11
N GLU A 523 3.71 -17.04 30.13
CA GLU A 523 3.29 -17.03 31.54
C GLU A 523 2.75 -15.67 31.98
N ASN A 524 3.32 -14.57 31.46
CA ASN A 524 2.89 -13.21 31.75
C ASN A 524 1.72 -12.72 30.87
N GLY A 525 1.20 -13.56 29.96
CA GLY A 525 0.09 -13.21 29.07
C GLY A 525 0.41 -12.14 28.02
N ARG A 526 1.70 -11.87 27.75
CA ARG A 526 2.15 -10.91 26.74
C ARG A 526 2.18 -11.50 25.33
N LEU A 527 2.11 -12.83 25.22
CA LEU A 527 2.14 -13.55 23.96
C LEU A 527 0.92 -14.47 23.82
N GLN A 528 0.20 -14.36 22.72
CA GLN A 528 -0.90 -15.26 22.37
C GLN A 528 -0.34 -16.57 21.79
N ILE A 529 -0.79 -17.70 22.33
CA ILE A 529 -0.25 -19.04 22.02
C ILE A 529 -1.01 -19.63 20.83
N SER A 530 -0.29 -20.19 19.85
CA SER A 530 -0.90 -20.95 18.76
C SER A 530 -1.59 -22.23 19.28
N LEU A 531 -2.57 -22.77 18.53
CA LEU A 531 -3.25 -24.01 18.93
C LEU A 531 -2.28 -25.20 19.08
N ASN A 532 -1.26 -25.28 18.20
CA ASN A 532 -0.25 -26.33 18.23
C ASN A 532 0.67 -26.20 19.46
N ASP A 533 1.17 -24.98 19.74
CA ASP A 533 2.00 -24.73 20.93
C ASP A 533 1.20 -24.94 22.23
N ARG A 534 -0.10 -24.65 22.23
CA ARG A 534 -1.00 -24.92 23.36
C ARG A 534 -1.14 -26.42 23.62
N GLN A 535 -1.28 -27.24 22.58
CA GLN A 535 -1.31 -28.70 22.73
C GLN A 535 0.03 -29.24 23.27
N ARG A 536 1.15 -28.71 22.78
CA ARG A 536 2.49 -29.07 23.28
C ARG A 536 2.69 -28.68 24.75
N LEU A 537 2.22 -27.49 25.14
CA LEU A 537 2.21 -27.04 26.54
C LEU A 537 1.36 -27.93 27.44
N ILE A 538 0.16 -28.30 26.98
CA ILE A 538 -0.71 -29.21 27.72
C ILE A 538 -0.03 -30.58 27.88
N LYS A 539 0.57 -31.09 26.80
CA LYS A 539 1.30 -32.37 26.84
C LYS A 539 2.51 -32.32 27.77
N ALA A 540 3.29 -31.24 27.74
CA ALA A 540 4.48 -31.10 28.58
C ALA A 540 4.16 -30.89 30.08
N LEU A 541 3.04 -30.23 30.39
CA LEU A 541 2.67 -29.86 31.77
C LEU A 541 1.69 -30.85 32.41
N TYR A 542 0.80 -31.48 31.66
CA TYR A 542 -0.31 -32.28 32.22
C TYR A 542 -0.28 -33.76 31.83
N LEU A 543 0.54 -34.18 30.86
CA LEU A 543 0.72 -35.59 30.52
C LEU A 543 2.07 -36.08 31.04
N ASP A 544 2.07 -37.21 31.73
CA ASP A 544 3.30 -37.81 32.27
C ASP A 544 4.02 -38.58 31.16
N PRO A 545 5.33 -38.37 30.93
CA PRO A 545 6.05 -39.03 29.84
C PRO A 545 6.15 -40.56 30.00
N ARG A 546 5.78 -41.12 31.16
CA ARG A 546 5.77 -42.57 31.42
C ARG A 546 4.52 -43.30 30.90
N GLN A 547 3.51 -42.59 30.37
CA GLN A 547 2.28 -43.21 29.83
C GLN A 547 2.25 -43.27 28.29
N GLN A 548 3.39 -43.10 27.60
CA GLN A 548 3.47 -43.18 26.12
C GLN A 548 4.30 -44.38 25.61
N GLN A 549 4.59 -45.36 26.45
CA GLN A 549 5.14 -46.66 26.04
C GLN A 549 4.19 -47.78 26.49
N VAL A 550 3.08 -47.94 25.77
CA VAL A 550 2.36 -49.21 25.58
C VAL A 550 1.88 -49.25 24.14
#